data_AF-A0A3M1DTX8-F1
#
_entry.id   AF-A0A3M1DTX8-F1
#
_cell.length_a   1.000
_cell.length_b   1.000
_cell.length_c   1.000
_cell.angle_alpha   90.00
_cell.angle_beta   90.00
_cell.angle_gamma   90.00
#
_symmetry.space_group_name_H-M   'P 1'
#
loop_
_entity.id
_entity.type
_entity.pdbx_description
1 polymer ?
#
loop_
_entity_poly.entity_id
_entity_poly.type
_entity_poly.pdbx_seq_one_letter_code
_entity_poly.pdbx_strand_id
1 'polypeptide(L)'
;AQYRELAAFAQFASDLDEATRKQLERGQRVMELMKQRQYSPLPIADMAISLFAVDRGYLDDVELERIQDFESALHGYMHSEYGELMDRVNDSGDYDDEIEAAFTKALEDFKATQSW
;
A
#
# COMPACT_ATOMS: atom_id res chain seq x y z
N ALA A 1 0.69 6.06 -14.80
CA ALA A 1 1.18 6.64 -16.07
C ALA A 1 2.05 7.88 -15.80
N GLN A 2 1.51 8.91 -15.16
CA GLN A 2 2.21 10.17 -14.86
C GLN A 2 3.55 9.99 -14.11
N TYR A 3 3.64 9.06 -13.15
CA TYR A 3 4.91 8.78 -12.46
C TYR A 3 6.05 8.36 -13.41
N ARG A 4 5.78 7.51 -14.40
CA ARG A 4 6.85 7.00 -15.30
C ARG A 4 7.37 8.11 -16.22
N GLU A 5 6.51 9.02 -16.65
CA GLU A 5 6.88 10.20 -17.43
C GLU A 5 7.69 11.19 -16.59
N LEU A 6 7.23 11.45 -15.36
CA LEU A 6 7.94 12.31 -14.42
C LEU A 6 9.32 11.74 -14.03
N ALA A 7 9.42 10.42 -13.83
CA ALA A 7 10.68 9.75 -13.51
C ALA A 7 11.69 9.84 -14.67
N ALA A 8 11.23 9.71 -15.92
CA ALA A 8 12.09 9.90 -17.09
C ALA A 8 12.58 11.36 -17.21
N PHE A 9 11.73 12.35 -16.90
CA PHE A 9 12.11 13.77 -16.90
C PHE A 9 13.09 14.12 -15.78
N ALA A 10 12.85 13.57 -14.58
CA ALA A 10 13.68 13.75 -13.39
C ALA A 10 15.12 13.25 -13.56
N GLN A 11 15.37 12.29 -14.46
CA GLN A 11 16.73 11.83 -14.79
C GLN A 11 17.59 12.91 -15.47
N PHE A 12 16.97 13.95 -16.04
CA PHE A 12 17.65 15.02 -16.77
C PHE A 12 17.62 16.36 -16.04
N ALA A 13 16.87 16.49 -14.94
CA ALA A 13 16.76 17.72 -14.17
C ALA A 13 17.63 17.63 -12.90
N SER A 14 18.53 18.59 -12.72
CA SER A 14 19.46 18.62 -11.58
C SER A 14 18.86 19.19 -10.28
N ASP A 15 17.75 19.92 -10.39
CA ASP A 15 17.03 20.47 -9.25
C ASP A 15 15.54 20.16 -9.38
N LEU A 16 15.03 19.39 -8.44
CA LEU A 16 13.61 19.07 -8.31
C LEU A 16 13.11 19.73 -7.03
N ASP A 17 12.00 20.45 -7.14
CA ASP A 17 11.29 20.98 -5.99
C ASP A 17 10.78 19.85 -5.08
N GLU A 18 10.51 20.18 -3.82
CA GLU A 18 10.13 19.19 -2.80
C GLU A 18 8.83 18.43 -3.16
N ALA A 19 7.87 19.09 -3.81
CA ALA A 19 6.61 18.45 -4.21
C ALA A 19 6.85 17.39 -5.29
N THR A 20 7.67 17.72 -6.30
CA THR A 20 8.08 16.77 -7.34
C THR A 20 8.84 15.58 -6.76
N ARG A 21 9.74 15.82 -5.78
CA ARG A 21 10.46 14.74 -5.10
C ARG A 21 9.51 13.78 -4.37
N LYS A 22 8.57 14.31 -3.58
CA LYS A 22 7.57 13.49 -2.88
C LYS A 22 6.71 12.67 -3.84
N GLN A 23 6.31 13.25 -4.97
CA GLN A 23 5.53 12.55 -5.98
C GLN A 23 6.32 11.38 -6.63
N LEU A 24 7.62 11.57 -6.88
CA LEU A 24 8.49 10.51 -7.38
C LEU A 24 8.69 9.41 -6.34
N GLU A 25 8.99 9.78 -5.10
CA GLU A 25 9.15 8.85 -3.99
C GLU A 25 7.90 7.99 -3.75
N ARG A 26 6.71 8.60 -3.79
CA ARG A 26 5.45 7.88 -3.69
C ARG A 26 5.22 6.96 -4.89
N GLY A 27 5.53 7.43 -6.10
CA GLY A 27 5.40 6.61 -7.30
C GLY A 27 6.37 5.42 -7.34
N GLN A 28 7.57 5.55 -6.78
CA GLN A 28 8.49 4.43 -6.56
C GLN A 28 7.89 3.38 -5.63
N ARG A 29 7.29 3.80 -4.51
CA ARG A 29 6.65 2.91 -3.54
C ARG A 29 5.46 2.16 -4.12
N VAL A 30 4.59 2.86 -4.85
CA VAL A 30 3.47 2.26 -5.58
C VAL A 30 3.99 1.20 -6.56
N MET A 31 5.04 1.50 -7.31
CA MET A 31 5.62 0.56 -8.26
C MET A 31 6.24 -0.67 -7.59
N GLU A 32 6.83 -0.51 -6.41
CA GLU A 32 7.37 -1.62 -5.63
C GLU A 32 6.25 -2.52 -5.08
N LEU A 33 5.20 -1.94 -4.53
CA LEU A 33 4.03 -2.66 -4.02
C LEU A 33 3.35 -3.49 -5.12
N MET A 34 3.33 -2.99 -6.36
CA MET A 34 2.72 -3.71 -7.48
C MET A 34 3.55 -4.91 -7.97
N LYS A 35 4.73 -5.16 -7.40
CA LYS A 35 5.55 -6.32 -7.76
C LYS A 35 5.05 -7.57 -7.06
N GLN A 36 4.38 -8.41 -7.81
CA GLN A 36 3.87 -9.70 -7.34
C GLN A 36 4.80 -10.85 -7.78
N ARG A 37 5.09 -11.79 -6.87
CA ARG A 37 5.81 -13.02 -7.19
C ARG A 37 4.95 -13.91 -8.10
N GLN A 38 5.61 -14.67 -8.96
CA GLN A 38 4.92 -15.63 -9.83
C GLN A 38 4.16 -16.67 -8.98
N TYR A 39 2.99 -17.11 -9.47
CA TYR A 39 2.13 -18.11 -8.81
C TYR A 39 1.62 -17.73 -7.42
N SER A 40 1.60 -16.45 -7.08
CA SER A 40 1.13 -15.95 -5.77
C SER A 40 -0.10 -15.06 -5.93
N PRO A 41 -1.26 -15.56 -6.43
CA PRO A 41 -2.46 -14.75 -6.60
C PRO A 41 -2.93 -14.19 -5.26
N LEU A 42 -3.34 -12.92 -5.25
CA LEU A 42 -3.84 -12.25 -4.04
C LEU A 42 -5.38 -12.28 -4.04
N PRO A 43 -6.01 -12.60 -2.89
CA PRO A 43 -7.42 -12.35 -2.64
C PRO A 43 -7.81 -10.87 -2.86
N ILE A 44 -9.10 -10.62 -3.10
CA ILE A 44 -9.60 -9.25 -3.33
C ILE A 44 -9.35 -8.37 -2.10
N ALA A 45 -9.59 -8.91 -0.90
CA ALA A 45 -9.36 -8.18 0.34
C ALA A 45 -7.88 -7.80 0.55
N ASP A 46 -6.95 -8.71 0.24
CA ASP A 46 -5.50 -8.46 0.35
C ASP A 46 -5.04 -7.38 -0.63
N MET A 47 -5.55 -7.42 -1.87
CA MET A 47 -5.29 -6.34 -2.83
C MET A 47 -5.92 -5.02 -2.37
N ALA A 48 -7.15 -5.05 -1.85
CA ALA A 48 -7.86 -3.85 -1.43
C ALA A 48 -7.13 -3.13 -0.30
N ILE A 49 -6.66 -3.86 0.72
CA ILE A 49 -5.93 -3.24 1.83
C ILE A 49 -4.55 -2.71 1.39
N SER A 50 -3.82 -3.44 0.53
CA SER A 50 -2.54 -2.95 -0.03
C SER A 50 -2.73 -1.64 -0.81
N LEU A 51 -3.76 -1.59 -1.67
CA LEU A 51 -4.09 -0.40 -2.45
C LEU A 51 -4.54 0.76 -1.56
N PHE A 52 -5.38 0.48 -0.57
CA PHE A 52 -5.84 1.49 0.38
C PHE A 52 -4.67 2.08 1.17
N ALA A 53 -3.73 1.25 1.62
CA ALA A 53 -2.54 1.67 2.36
C ALA A 53 -1.69 2.65 1.53
N VAL A 54 -1.46 2.37 0.24
CA VAL A 54 -0.65 3.25 -0.61
C VAL A 54 -1.39 4.51 -1.07
N ASP A 55 -2.70 4.44 -1.24
CA ASP A 55 -3.54 5.59 -1.57
C ASP A 55 -3.67 6.58 -0.41
N ARG A 56 -3.69 6.09 0.83
CA ARG A 56 -3.74 6.93 2.04
C ARG A 56 -2.36 7.34 2.56
N GLY A 57 -1.28 6.92 1.91
CA GLY A 57 0.09 7.34 2.25
C GLY A 57 0.69 6.61 3.46
N TYR A 58 0.13 5.47 3.87
CA TYR A 58 0.66 4.68 4.99
C TYR A 58 2.05 4.06 4.71
N LEU A 59 2.48 4.05 3.45
CA LEU A 59 3.78 3.56 3.01
C LEU A 59 4.84 4.68 2.87
N ASP A 60 4.48 5.94 3.06
CA ASP A 60 5.39 7.07 2.78
C ASP A 60 6.63 7.07 3.69
N ASP A 61 6.50 6.60 4.93
CA ASP A 61 7.57 6.42 5.92
C ASP A 61 8.27 5.05 5.86
N VAL A 62 7.81 4.15 4.99
CA VAL A 62 8.43 2.83 4.79
C VAL A 62 9.56 2.96 3.77
N GLU A 63 10.71 2.40 4.11
CA GLU A 63 11.86 2.31 3.20
C GLU A 63 11.52 1.44 1.99
N LEU A 64 11.99 1.84 0.79
CA LEU A 64 11.63 1.20 -0.48
C LEU A 64 11.88 -0.32 -0.47
N GLU A 65 13.01 -0.74 0.10
CA GLU A 65 13.42 -2.15 0.16
C GLU A 65 12.53 -3.00 1.08
N ARG A 66 11.80 -2.36 2.00
CA ARG A 66 10.98 -3.01 3.04
C ARG A 66 9.50 -3.04 2.72
N ILE A 67 9.10 -2.55 1.55
CA ILE A 67 7.68 -2.48 1.16
C ILE A 67 7.05 -3.87 1.06
N GLN A 68 7.77 -4.85 0.50
CA GLN A 68 7.25 -6.22 0.41
C GLN A 68 7.12 -6.89 1.79
N ASP A 69 8.04 -6.57 2.71
CA ASP A 69 7.98 -7.07 4.08
C ASP A 69 6.82 -6.42 4.84
N PHE A 70 6.61 -5.11 4.67
CA PHE A 70 5.45 -4.38 5.19
C PHE A 70 4.13 -4.98 4.68
N GLU A 71 4.01 -5.19 3.37
CA GLU A 71 2.81 -5.78 2.78
C GLU A 71 2.54 -7.19 3.32
N SER A 72 3.56 -8.04 3.37
CA SER A 72 3.42 -9.40 3.89
C SER A 72 3.01 -9.41 5.36
N ALA A 73 3.60 -8.53 6.18
CA ALA A 73 3.25 -8.37 7.59
C ALA A 73 1.83 -7.82 7.77
N LEU A 74 1.43 -6.85 6.94
CA LEU A 74 0.09 -6.28 6.94
C LEU A 74 -0.96 -7.34 6.60
N HIS A 75 -0.77 -8.12 5.53
CA HIS A 75 -1.67 -9.22 5.20
C HIS A 75 -1.77 -10.20 6.35
N GLY A 76 -0.64 -10.63 6.92
CA GLY A 76 -0.62 -11.53 8.08
C GLY A 76 -1.42 -11.00 9.27
N TYR A 77 -1.27 -9.72 9.60
CA TYR A 77 -2.02 -9.05 10.67
C TYR A 77 -3.51 -8.93 10.37
N MET A 78 -3.88 -8.58 9.14
CA MET A 78 -5.29 -8.47 8.74
C MET A 78 -5.99 -9.82 8.82
N HIS A 79 -5.32 -10.90 8.42
CA HIS A 79 -5.87 -12.26 8.53
C HIS A 79 -5.97 -12.73 9.99
N SER A 80 -5.08 -12.28 10.89
CA SER A 80 -5.12 -12.68 12.30
C SER A 80 -6.13 -11.89 13.13
N GLU A 81 -6.15 -10.56 12.98
CA GLU A 81 -6.95 -9.67 13.84
C GLU A 81 -8.27 -9.20 13.18
N TYR A 82 -8.36 -9.21 11.85
CA TYR A 82 -9.50 -8.67 11.08
C TYR A 82 -10.06 -9.68 10.07
N GLY A 83 -9.94 -10.99 10.34
CA GLY A 83 -10.38 -12.06 9.42
C GLY A 83 -11.82 -11.91 8.93
N GLU A 84 -12.77 -11.57 9.82
CA GLU A 84 -14.18 -11.36 9.43
C GLU A 84 -14.37 -10.20 8.43
N LEU A 85 -13.55 -9.14 8.54
CA LEU A 85 -13.56 -8.02 7.59
C LEU A 85 -13.00 -8.47 6.24
N MET A 86 -11.93 -9.26 6.25
CA MET A 86 -11.32 -9.80 5.02
C MET A 86 -12.29 -10.72 4.29
N ASP A 87 -13.01 -11.57 5.01
CA ASP A 87 -14.05 -12.45 4.44
C ASP A 87 -15.20 -11.63 3.85
N ARG A 88 -15.71 -10.62 4.58
CA ARG A 88 -16.76 -9.70 4.08
C ARG A 88 -16.35 -9.06 2.75
N VAL A 89 -15.12 -8.54 2.67
CA VAL A 89 -14.62 -7.86 1.46
C VAL A 89 -14.41 -8.85 0.31
N ASN A 90 -13.95 -10.07 0.58
CA ASN A 90 -13.80 -11.11 -0.44
C ASN A 90 -15.15 -11.56 -1.03
N ASP A 91 -16.20 -11.65 -0.19
CA ASP A 91 -17.51 -12.13 -0.60
C ASP A 91 -18.34 -11.06 -1.32
N SER A 92 -18.35 -9.83 -0.82
CA SER A 92 -19.16 -8.75 -1.41
C SER A 92 -18.43 -8.02 -2.54
N GLY A 93 -17.12 -7.84 -2.44
CA GLY A 93 -16.35 -6.92 -3.28
C GLY A 93 -16.73 -5.45 -3.10
N ASP A 94 -17.51 -5.13 -2.07
CA ASP A 94 -18.00 -3.78 -1.81
C ASP A 94 -16.94 -2.90 -1.11
N TYR A 95 -17.06 -1.60 -1.32
CA TYR A 95 -16.31 -0.56 -0.62
C TYR A 95 -17.30 0.50 -0.13
N ASP A 96 -17.56 0.50 1.18
CA ASP A 96 -18.46 1.43 1.85
C ASP A 96 -17.72 2.18 2.99
N ASP A 97 -18.39 3.17 3.58
CA ASP A 97 -17.82 3.99 4.65
C ASP A 97 -17.44 3.15 5.91
N GLU A 98 -18.11 2.01 6.13
CA GLU A 98 -17.79 1.12 7.25
C GLU A 98 -16.48 0.36 7.00
N ILE A 99 -16.30 -0.18 5.81
CA ILE A 99 -15.08 -0.87 5.38
C ILE A 99 -13.91 0.11 5.36
N GLU A 100 -14.11 1.33 4.86
CA GLU A 100 -13.10 2.38 4.90
C GLU A 100 -12.65 2.70 6.33
N ALA A 101 -13.61 2.89 7.24
CA ALA A 101 -13.31 3.16 8.65
C ALA A 101 -12.58 1.98 9.31
N ALA A 102 -12.98 0.75 8.99
CA ALA A 102 -12.36 -0.46 9.50
C ALA A 102 -10.91 -0.63 8.98
N PHE A 103 -10.66 -0.40 7.69
CA PHE A 103 -9.32 -0.42 7.11
C PHE A 103 -8.41 0.68 7.68
N THR A 104 -8.95 1.88 7.87
CA THR A 104 -8.22 2.98 8.51
C THR A 104 -7.77 2.59 9.90
N LYS A 105 -8.70 2.10 10.73
CA LYS A 105 -8.39 1.65 12.09
C LYS A 105 -7.38 0.51 12.08
N ALA A 106 -7.55 -0.49 11.22
CA ALA A 106 -6.65 -1.63 11.16
C ALA A 106 -5.22 -1.23 10.79
N LEU A 107 -5.04 -0.29 9.87
CA LEU A 107 -3.72 0.24 9.50
C LEU A 107 -3.09 1.08 10.60
N GLU A 108 -3.87 1.90 11.30
CA GLU A 108 -3.38 2.67 12.46
C GLU A 108 -2.92 1.73 13.58
N ASP A 109 -3.75 0.72 13.91
CA ASP A 109 -3.44 -0.28 14.93
C ASP A 109 -2.21 -1.12 14.52
N PHE A 110 -2.11 -1.53 13.25
CA PHE A 110 -0.95 -2.24 12.70
C PHE A 110 0.34 -1.42 12.86
N LYS A 111 0.33 -0.15 12.43
CA LYS A 111 1.51 0.72 12.50
C LYS A 111 1.91 1.07 13.92
N ALA A 112 0.97 1.07 14.87
CA ALA A 112 1.25 1.34 16.27
C ALA A 112 1.85 0.12 17.01
N THR A 113 1.49 -1.10 16.59
CA THR A 113 1.78 -2.32 17.36
C THR A 113 2.84 -3.21 16.75
N GLN A 114 2.96 -3.23 15.43
CA GLN A 114 3.85 -4.17 14.75
C GLN A 114 5.19 -3.54 14.39
N SER A 115 6.23 -4.36 14.47
CA SER A 115 7.53 -4.08 13.87
C SER A 115 7.65 -4.93 12.60
N TRP A 116 7.50 -4.29 11.45
CA TRP A 116 7.85 -4.82 10.14
C TRP A 116 9.28 -4.42 9.79
#